data_AF-A0A1V5AD20-F1
#
_entry.id   AF-A0A1V5AD20-F1
#
_cell.length_a   1.000
_cell.length_b   1.000
_cell.length_c   1.000
_cell.angle_alpha   90.00
_cell.angle_beta   90.00
_cell.angle_gamma   90.00
#
_symmetry.space_group_name_H-M   'P 1'
#
loop_
_entity.id
_entity.type
_entity.pdbx_description
1 polymer ?
#
loop_
_entity_poly.entity_id
_entity_poly.type
_entity_poly.pdbx_seq_one_letter_code
_entity_poly.pdbx_strand_id
1 'polypeptide(L)'
;MKPLKQFLDGLSLKYTIRREYFTVLVPIIVAVMIVCVAYFSGLAGIPGEQAKVEKSDRQKAYEELLKQIETDDGGEMPVVTMEEEPGPSPPPLGLDHVIVIAAIVAIVPYAVDITLEKRRTRRKEELYCEFLFKLSELMRGGLDPIKSVVELSKTDLGILTPHVRLAATALSFGKTFEEAMKAMTKTLKSELITRYTLLVVQASYSGGSTSDLILKASEDMRSIIGIEREKEGSLSQYTFIFYFAQGIVFFIALTLTTSLLPFLQDLGATSFLGKGNQLEDLDFTVGFFHLIMVNAFFGGLIIGKISEGEARYGLKHSAILMAAGYLACIMLLIPAGQGPPPGDIELKIISGGGQQGFPGLPLQEPVVIEVTDKEGKPIEKADVRFALSPGGSVRPDSARTGSDGRVEVRMVLGPEDGVYTLTATSEGVSVHAQAMAKGEG
;
A
#
# COMPACT_ATOMS: atom_id res chain seq x y z
N MET A 1 -24.62 -21.15 -24.10
CA MET A 1 -23.88 -21.57 -22.87
C MET A 1 -23.29 -22.98 -22.89
N LYS A 2 -23.76 -23.93 -23.73
CA LYS A 2 -23.15 -25.28 -23.85
C LYS A 2 -21.76 -25.38 -24.54
N PRO A 3 -21.41 -24.59 -25.57
CA PRO A 3 -20.12 -24.77 -26.25
C PRO A 3 -18.93 -24.21 -25.44
N LEU A 4 -19.17 -23.22 -24.56
CA LEU A 4 -18.13 -22.63 -23.71
C LEU A 4 -17.65 -23.62 -22.63
N LYS A 5 -18.55 -24.45 -22.10
CA LYS A 5 -18.22 -25.49 -21.11
C LYS A 5 -17.36 -26.60 -21.71
N GLN A 6 -17.69 -27.06 -22.92
CA GLN A 6 -16.89 -28.08 -23.62
C GLN A 6 -15.50 -27.56 -24.03
N PHE A 7 -15.39 -26.26 -24.34
CA PHE A 7 -14.10 -25.62 -24.62
C PHE A 7 -13.23 -25.49 -23.37
N LEU A 8 -13.83 -25.13 -22.23
CA LEU A 8 -13.16 -25.10 -20.92
C LEU A 8 -12.76 -26.51 -20.43
N ASP A 9 -13.61 -27.51 -20.65
CA ASP A 9 -13.32 -28.89 -20.29
C ASP A 9 -12.20 -29.48 -21.18
N GLY A 10 -12.15 -29.12 -22.46
CA GLY A 10 -11.08 -29.50 -23.39
C GLY A 10 -9.70 -28.90 -23.05
N LEU A 11 -9.68 -27.66 -22.53
CA LEU A 11 -8.44 -27.04 -22.02
C LEU A 11 -7.94 -27.69 -20.73
N SER A 12 -8.86 -28.19 -19.88
CA SER A 12 -8.50 -28.86 -18.63
C SER A 12 -7.85 -30.24 -18.81
N LEU A 13 -7.98 -30.86 -19.98
CA LEU A 13 -7.54 -32.23 -20.24
C LEU A 13 -6.11 -32.35 -20.78
N LYS A 14 -5.54 -31.27 -21.34
CA LYS A 14 -4.21 -31.32 -21.99
C LYS A 14 -3.10 -30.58 -21.23
N TYR A 15 -3.48 -29.63 -20.37
CA TYR A 15 -2.56 -29.01 -19.42
C TYR A 15 -3.20 -29.10 -18.03
N THR A 16 -2.72 -30.02 -17.19
CA THR A 16 -2.90 -29.94 -15.74
C THR A 16 -2.10 -28.74 -15.22
N ILE A 17 -2.53 -27.53 -15.58
CA ILE A 17 -2.08 -26.30 -14.95
C ILE A 17 -2.50 -26.46 -13.49
N ARG A 18 -1.53 -26.61 -12.59
CA ARG A 18 -1.83 -26.65 -11.15
C ARG A 18 -2.63 -25.40 -10.83
N ARG A 19 -3.70 -25.56 -10.04
CA ARG A 19 -4.57 -24.46 -9.58
C ARG A 19 -3.75 -23.26 -9.04
N GLU A 20 -2.59 -23.57 -8.46
CA GLU A 20 -1.52 -22.65 -8.04
C GLU A 20 -1.10 -21.65 -9.13
N TYR A 21 -0.89 -22.09 -10.37
CA TYR A 21 -0.53 -21.18 -11.46
C TYR A 21 -1.66 -20.24 -11.83
N PHE A 22 -2.92 -20.67 -11.75
CA PHE A 22 -4.07 -19.81 -12.05
C PHE A 22 -4.30 -18.77 -10.94
N THR A 23 -4.14 -19.18 -9.67
CA THR A 23 -4.23 -18.25 -8.53
C THR A 23 -3.04 -17.28 -8.45
N VAL A 24 -1.89 -17.60 -9.05
CA VAL A 24 -0.72 -16.71 -9.15
C VAL A 24 -0.74 -15.83 -10.40
N LEU A 25 -1.06 -16.38 -11.58
CA LEU A 25 -1.03 -15.62 -12.85
C LEU A 25 -2.11 -14.54 -12.90
N VAL A 26 -3.32 -14.83 -12.42
CA VAL A 26 -4.44 -13.88 -12.54
C VAL A 26 -4.17 -12.60 -11.75
N PRO A 27 -3.75 -12.63 -10.48
CA PRO A 27 -3.39 -11.42 -9.73
C PRO A 27 -2.17 -10.70 -10.29
N ILE A 28 -1.15 -11.43 -10.78
CA ILE A 28 0.03 -10.82 -11.41
C ILE A 28 -0.36 -10.08 -12.69
N ILE A 29 -1.21 -10.69 -13.53
CA ILE A 29 -1.72 -10.04 -14.74
C ILE A 29 -2.55 -8.81 -14.37
N VAL A 30 -3.39 -8.89 -13.34
CA VAL A 30 -4.17 -7.74 -12.85
C VAL A 30 -3.26 -6.63 -12.32
N ALA A 31 -2.23 -6.97 -11.55
CA ALA A 31 -1.24 -6.00 -11.05
C ALA A 31 -0.45 -5.35 -12.19
N VAL A 32 0.00 -6.14 -13.18
CA VAL A 32 0.66 -5.63 -14.39
C VAL A 32 -0.30 -4.76 -15.20
N MET A 33 -1.57 -5.14 -15.32
CA MET A 33 -2.61 -4.32 -15.97
C MET A 33 -2.84 -3.01 -15.22
N ILE A 34 -2.86 -3.01 -13.88
CA ILE A 34 -2.98 -1.79 -13.08
C ILE A 34 -1.76 -0.88 -13.30
N VAL A 35 -0.55 -1.43 -13.31
CA VAL A 35 0.69 -0.68 -13.60
C VAL A 35 0.67 -0.13 -15.03
N CYS A 36 0.29 -0.93 -16.02
CA CYS A 36 0.19 -0.50 -17.41
C CYS A 36 -0.91 0.56 -17.59
N VAL A 37 -2.09 0.38 -16.99
CA VAL A 37 -3.18 1.38 -17.06
C VAL A 37 -2.74 2.67 -16.41
N ALA A 38 -2.09 2.64 -15.25
CA ALA A 38 -1.56 3.84 -14.60
C ALA A 38 -0.45 4.52 -15.43
N TYR A 39 0.40 3.73 -16.09
CA TYR A 39 1.45 4.22 -17.00
C TYR A 39 0.86 4.87 -18.26
N PHE A 40 -0.18 4.29 -18.85
CA PHE A 40 -0.81 4.79 -20.08
C PHE A 40 -1.87 5.88 -19.85
N SER A 41 -2.48 5.95 -18.66
CA SER A 41 -3.51 6.95 -18.33
C SER A 41 -2.94 8.28 -17.82
N GLY A 42 -1.62 8.39 -17.67
CA GLY A 42 -0.98 9.61 -17.15
C GLY A 42 -1.18 9.86 -15.65
N LEU A 43 -1.92 8.99 -14.94
CA LEU A 43 -2.13 9.05 -13.48
C LEU A 43 -0.85 8.81 -12.67
N ALA A 44 0.14 8.13 -13.25
CA ALA A 44 1.49 7.98 -12.71
C ALA A 44 2.43 8.99 -13.38
N GLY A 45 2.23 10.27 -13.07
CA GLY A 45 3.06 11.37 -13.58
C GLY A 45 4.54 11.15 -13.24
N ILE A 46 5.39 11.21 -14.27
CA ILE A 46 6.85 11.24 -14.14
C ILE A 46 7.22 12.63 -13.62
N PRO A 47 7.83 12.77 -12.42
CA PRO A 47 8.15 14.08 -11.84
C PRO A 47 9.10 14.93 -12.71
N GLY A 48 9.85 14.30 -13.62
CA GLY A 48 10.87 14.96 -14.44
C GLY A 48 10.43 15.43 -15.85
N GLU A 49 9.31 14.94 -16.38
CA GLU A 49 8.88 15.26 -17.77
C GLU A 49 8.02 16.53 -17.79
N GLN A 50 7.06 16.66 -16.87
CA GLN A 50 6.16 17.81 -16.79
C GLN A 50 6.90 19.11 -16.45
N ALA A 51 7.89 19.07 -15.54
CA ALA A 51 8.70 20.25 -15.20
C ALA A 51 9.59 20.76 -16.35
N LYS A 52 9.96 19.88 -17.30
CA LYS A 52 10.72 20.26 -18.51
C LYS A 52 9.82 20.82 -19.61
N VAL A 53 8.64 20.24 -19.80
CA VAL A 53 7.65 20.70 -20.78
C VAL A 53 7.10 22.07 -20.35
N GLU A 54 6.73 22.23 -19.07
CA GLU A 54 6.17 23.48 -18.53
C GLU A 54 7.18 24.65 -18.60
N LYS A 55 8.48 24.40 -18.34
CA LYS A 55 9.54 25.40 -18.55
C LYS A 55 9.75 25.76 -20.02
N SER A 56 9.71 24.77 -20.91
CA SER A 56 9.90 24.99 -22.35
C SER A 56 8.74 25.78 -22.97
N ASP A 57 7.52 25.56 -22.51
CA ASP A 57 6.33 26.22 -23.06
C ASP A 57 6.15 27.62 -22.47
N ARG A 58 6.49 27.83 -21.18
CA ARG A 58 6.63 29.18 -20.60
C ARG A 58 7.69 30.02 -21.31
N GLN A 59 8.82 29.43 -21.71
CA GLN A 59 9.87 30.14 -22.43
C GLN A 59 9.43 30.57 -23.83
N LYS A 60 8.70 29.72 -24.57
CA LYS A 60 8.15 30.09 -25.89
C LYS A 60 7.09 31.18 -25.80
N ALA A 61 6.20 31.12 -24.80
CA ALA A 61 5.18 32.15 -24.58
C ALA A 61 5.82 33.50 -24.23
N TYR A 62 6.91 33.53 -23.45
CA TYR A 62 7.62 34.76 -23.11
C TYR A 62 8.37 35.36 -24.32
N GLU A 63 8.92 34.51 -25.19
CA GLU A 63 9.63 34.91 -26.41
C GLU A 63 8.68 35.46 -27.49
N GLU A 64 7.44 34.95 -27.57
CA GLU A 64 6.37 35.53 -28.40
C GLU A 64 5.88 36.88 -27.87
N LEU A 65 5.82 37.05 -26.55
CA LEU A 65 5.41 38.30 -25.90
C LEU A 65 6.46 39.41 -26.11
N LEU A 66 7.75 39.08 -26.03
CA LEU A 66 8.86 39.98 -26.38
C LEU A 66 8.79 40.43 -27.85
N LYS A 67 8.43 39.53 -28.76
CA LYS A 67 8.22 39.86 -30.18
C LYS A 67 7.04 40.79 -30.41
N GLN A 68 5.95 40.62 -29.67
CA GLN A 68 4.77 41.51 -29.76
C GLN A 68 5.08 42.91 -29.22
N ILE A 69 5.87 43.01 -28.15
CA ILE A 69 6.31 44.29 -27.57
C ILE A 69 7.29 45.02 -28.51
N GLU A 70 8.17 44.30 -29.22
CA GLU A 70 9.11 44.92 -30.19
C GLU A 70 8.41 45.48 -31.44
N THR A 71 7.23 44.98 -31.80
CA THR A 71 6.50 45.43 -33.00
C THR A 71 5.56 46.62 -32.78
N ASP A 72 5.31 47.03 -31.54
CA ASP A 72 4.25 48.00 -31.21
C ASP A 72 4.81 49.22 -30.45
N ASP A 73 5.33 50.20 -31.21
CA ASP A 73 5.71 51.51 -30.68
C ASP A 73 4.47 52.42 -30.62
N GLY A 74 3.69 52.25 -29.55
CA GLY A 74 2.71 53.25 -29.09
C GLY A 74 1.23 52.89 -29.27
N GLY A 75 0.62 52.42 -28.18
CA GLY A 75 -0.80 52.63 -27.87
C GLY A 75 -1.68 51.38 -27.90
N GLU A 76 -2.15 51.00 -26.71
CA GLU A 76 -3.10 49.92 -26.37
C GLU A 76 -2.49 48.53 -26.14
N MET A 77 -2.49 48.09 -24.87
CA MET A 77 -2.12 46.72 -24.51
C MET A 77 -3.12 45.72 -25.12
N PRO A 78 -2.66 44.64 -25.78
CA PRO A 78 -3.56 43.66 -26.36
C PRO A 78 -4.29 42.89 -25.25
N VAL A 79 -5.61 42.75 -25.41
CA VAL A 79 -6.45 41.90 -24.55
C VAL A 79 -6.11 40.44 -24.85
N VAL A 80 -5.41 39.80 -23.93
CA VAL A 80 -5.19 38.35 -23.96
C VAL A 80 -6.48 37.69 -23.49
N THR A 81 -7.27 37.15 -24.42
CA THR A 81 -8.22 36.08 -24.09
C THR A 81 -7.42 34.85 -23.70
N MET A 82 -7.33 34.60 -22.40
CA MET A 82 -6.89 33.31 -21.88
C MET A 82 -7.93 32.28 -22.31
N GLU A 83 -7.59 31.39 -23.26
CA GLU A 83 -8.36 30.16 -23.45
C GLU A 83 -8.30 29.36 -22.14
N GLU A 84 -9.47 28.93 -21.68
CA GLU A 84 -9.67 28.06 -20.52
C GLU A 84 -8.75 26.84 -20.62
N GLU A 85 -7.78 26.73 -19.71
CA GLU A 85 -6.98 25.52 -19.60
C GLU A 85 -7.89 24.32 -19.29
N PRO A 86 -7.69 23.16 -19.94
CA PRO A 86 -8.34 21.94 -19.48
C PRO A 86 -7.87 21.68 -18.04
N GLY A 87 -8.84 21.61 -17.12
CA GLY A 87 -8.59 21.59 -15.68
C GLY A 87 -7.50 20.59 -15.25
N PRO A 88 -6.79 20.86 -14.14
CA PRO A 88 -5.66 20.04 -13.75
C PRO A 88 -6.10 18.61 -13.50
N SER A 89 -5.45 17.69 -14.20
CA SER A 89 -5.52 16.27 -13.89
C SER A 89 -5.18 16.05 -12.41
N PRO A 90 -5.85 15.12 -11.72
CA PRO A 90 -5.60 14.84 -10.31
C PRO A 90 -4.09 14.65 -10.06
N PRO A 91 -3.57 15.11 -8.91
CA PRO A 91 -2.15 15.01 -8.59
C PRO A 91 -1.70 13.57 -8.83
N PRO A 92 -0.63 13.35 -9.60
CA PRO A 92 -0.24 12.01 -9.94
C PRO A 92 0.03 11.24 -8.65
N LEU A 93 -0.68 10.14 -8.47
CA LEU A 93 -0.27 9.16 -7.46
C LEU A 93 1.14 8.75 -7.92
N GLY A 94 2.18 9.19 -7.21
CA GLY A 94 3.56 8.92 -7.58
C GLY A 94 3.68 7.45 -8.00
N LEU A 95 4.39 7.20 -9.10
CA LEU A 95 4.52 5.87 -9.72
C LEU A 95 4.82 4.79 -8.65
N ASP A 96 5.57 5.17 -7.62
CA ASP A 96 5.89 4.38 -6.43
C ASP A 96 4.67 3.88 -5.65
N HIS A 97 3.65 4.70 -5.42
CA HIS A 97 2.41 4.29 -4.75
C HIS A 97 1.62 3.28 -5.59
N VAL A 98 1.58 3.49 -6.91
CA VAL A 98 0.91 2.58 -7.84
C VAL A 98 1.62 1.22 -7.84
N ILE A 99 2.96 1.20 -7.86
CA ILE A 99 3.75 -0.04 -7.77
C ILE A 99 3.42 -0.79 -6.48
N VAL A 100 3.37 -0.10 -5.35
CA VAL A 100 3.10 -0.74 -4.05
C VAL A 100 1.68 -1.30 -3.99
N ILE A 101 0.68 -0.56 -4.47
CA ILE A 101 -0.71 -1.05 -4.56
C ILE A 101 -0.78 -2.28 -5.47
N ALA A 102 -0.14 -2.23 -6.64
CA ALA A 102 -0.07 -3.36 -7.56
C ALA A 102 0.58 -4.59 -6.91
N ALA A 103 1.67 -4.40 -6.16
CA ALA A 103 2.33 -5.48 -5.42
C ALA A 103 1.40 -6.08 -4.35
N ILE A 104 0.68 -5.27 -3.58
CA ILE A 104 -0.29 -5.75 -2.58
C ILE A 104 -1.41 -6.55 -3.25
N VAL A 105 -1.99 -6.03 -4.35
CA VAL A 105 -3.05 -6.71 -5.10
C VAL A 105 -2.57 -8.03 -5.70
N ALA A 106 -1.30 -8.13 -6.13
CA ALA A 106 -0.72 -9.38 -6.60
C ALA A 106 -0.53 -10.41 -5.48
N ILE A 107 -0.03 -9.97 -4.32
CA ILE A 107 0.36 -10.87 -3.22
C ILE A 107 -0.86 -11.41 -2.47
N VAL A 108 -1.88 -10.58 -2.23
CA VAL A 108 -3.01 -10.92 -1.34
C VAL A 108 -3.76 -12.18 -1.78
N PRO A 109 -4.21 -12.36 -3.04
CA PRO A 109 -4.98 -13.54 -3.42
C PRO A 109 -4.17 -14.84 -3.29
N TYR A 110 -2.89 -14.80 -3.63
CA TYR A 110 -2.00 -15.95 -3.48
C TYR A 110 -1.72 -16.28 -2.00
N ALA A 111 -1.51 -15.26 -1.17
CA ALA A 111 -1.36 -15.42 0.29
C ALA A 111 -2.62 -16.03 0.94
N VAL A 112 -3.81 -15.68 0.46
CA VAL A 112 -5.07 -16.28 0.94
C VAL A 112 -5.20 -17.73 0.48
N ASP A 113 -4.92 -18.05 -0.79
CA ASP A 113 -5.04 -19.41 -1.31
C ASP A 113 -4.12 -20.38 -0.56
N ILE A 114 -2.85 -19.99 -0.35
CA ILE A 114 -1.86 -20.85 0.31
C ILE A 114 -2.18 -21.11 1.80
N THR A 115 -2.70 -20.10 2.49
CA THR A 115 -3.08 -20.24 3.90
C THR A 115 -4.34 -21.10 4.06
N LEU A 116 -5.28 -21.00 3.12
CA LEU A 116 -6.44 -21.87 3.07
C LEU A 116 -6.05 -23.31 2.72
N GLU A 117 -5.11 -23.52 1.80
CA GLU A 117 -4.60 -24.84 1.46
C GLU A 117 -3.94 -25.50 2.68
N LYS A 118 -3.05 -24.79 3.39
CA LYS A 118 -2.43 -25.29 4.62
C LYS A 118 -3.46 -25.71 5.66
N ARG A 119 -4.48 -24.86 5.91
CA ARG A 119 -5.57 -25.18 6.84
C ARG A 119 -6.38 -26.41 6.40
N ARG A 120 -6.64 -26.56 5.10
CA ARG A 120 -7.36 -27.73 4.56
C ARG A 120 -6.54 -29.00 4.71
N THR A 121 -5.23 -28.97 4.43
CA THR A 121 -4.35 -30.13 4.56
C THR A 121 -4.26 -30.60 6.02
N ARG A 122 -4.03 -29.66 6.95
CA ARG A 122 -4.01 -29.96 8.39
C ARG A 122 -5.30 -30.61 8.88
N ARG A 123 -6.46 -30.10 8.44
CA ARG A 123 -7.76 -30.68 8.81
C ARG A 123 -7.94 -32.10 8.25
N LYS A 124 -7.38 -32.41 7.08
CA LYS A 124 -7.39 -33.79 6.54
C LYS A 124 -6.51 -34.71 7.39
N GLU A 125 -5.35 -34.23 7.84
CA GLU A 125 -4.42 -35.00 8.67
C GLU A 125 -5.02 -35.34 10.04
N GLU A 126 -5.66 -34.36 10.69
CA GLU A 126 -6.37 -34.57 11.97
C GLU A 126 -7.49 -35.61 11.83
N LEU A 127 -8.32 -35.51 10.79
CA LEU A 127 -9.40 -36.46 10.52
C LEU A 127 -8.88 -37.84 10.07
N TYR A 128 -7.74 -37.89 9.38
CA TYR A 128 -7.12 -39.15 8.98
C TYR A 128 -6.52 -39.90 10.19
N CYS A 129 -5.94 -39.17 11.15
CA CYS A 129 -5.54 -39.74 12.45
C CYS A 129 -6.75 -40.35 13.17
N GLU A 130 -7.89 -39.65 13.20
CA GLU A 130 -9.13 -40.17 13.78
C GLU A 130 -9.66 -41.40 13.03
N PHE A 131 -9.58 -41.41 11.69
CA PHE A 131 -9.90 -42.57 10.87
C PHE A 131 -9.04 -43.78 11.24
N LEU A 132 -7.71 -43.61 11.38
CA LEU A 132 -6.81 -44.69 11.78
C LEU A 132 -7.13 -45.23 13.19
N PHE A 133 -7.43 -44.34 14.12
CA PHE A 133 -7.85 -44.72 15.47
C PHE A 133 -9.14 -45.55 15.47
N LYS A 134 -10.18 -45.10 14.75
CA LYS A 134 -11.44 -45.85 14.60
C LYS A 134 -11.24 -47.18 13.88
N LEU A 135 -10.36 -47.21 12.88
CA LEU A 135 -9.99 -48.44 12.19
C LEU A 135 -9.35 -49.45 13.15
N SER A 136 -8.41 -49.01 14.00
CA SER A 136 -7.79 -49.88 15.00
C SER A 136 -8.80 -50.39 16.04
N GLU A 137 -9.76 -49.58 16.49
CA GLU A 137 -10.78 -50.01 17.45
C GLU A 137 -11.71 -51.08 16.85
N LEU A 138 -12.14 -50.92 15.59
CA LEU A 138 -12.96 -51.92 14.90
C LEU A 138 -12.19 -53.24 14.73
N MET A 139 -10.92 -53.15 14.33
CA MET A 139 -10.07 -54.33 14.14
C MET A 139 -9.75 -55.04 15.46
N ARG A 140 -9.56 -54.28 16.54
CA ARG A 140 -9.41 -54.83 17.90
C ARG A 140 -10.70 -55.48 18.40
N GLY A 141 -11.85 -55.01 17.91
CA GLY A 141 -13.16 -55.66 18.06
C GLY A 141 -13.34 -56.93 17.22
N GLY A 142 -12.32 -57.36 16.47
CA GLY A 142 -12.32 -58.59 15.69
C GLY A 142 -12.86 -58.45 14.26
N LEU A 143 -13.19 -57.24 13.79
CA LEU A 143 -13.50 -57.04 12.38
C LEU A 143 -12.24 -57.18 11.52
N ASP A 144 -12.39 -57.79 10.34
CA ASP A 144 -11.30 -57.83 9.36
C ASP A 144 -10.99 -56.41 8.80
N PRO A 145 -9.77 -56.17 8.30
CA PRO A 145 -9.36 -54.84 7.81
C PRO A 145 -10.27 -54.28 6.70
N ILE A 146 -10.80 -55.16 5.84
CA ILE A 146 -11.63 -54.78 4.69
C ILE A 146 -13.00 -54.34 5.18
N LYS A 147 -13.67 -55.17 6.00
CA LYS A 147 -14.96 -54.85 6.62
C LYS A 147 -14.87 -53.63 7.52
N SER A 148 -13.76 -53.44 8.23
CA SER A 148 -13.55 -52.26 9.09
C SER A 148 -13.57 -50.96 8.29
N VAL A 149 -12.91 -50.90 7.14
CA VAL A 149 -12.97 -49.72 6.25
C VAL A 149 -14.37 -49.52 5.67
N VAL A 150 -15.05 -50.60 5.29
CA VAL A 150 -16.43 -50.52 4.78
C VAL A 150 -17.39 -50.01 5.85
N GLU A 151 -17.27 -50.48 7.09
CA GLU A 151 -18.11 -50.01 8.20
C GLU A 151 -17.84 -48.54 8.52
N LEU A 152 -16.56 -48.16 8.54
CA LEU A 152 -16.15 -46.79 8.82
C LEU A 152 -16.61 -45.80 7.72
N SER A 153 -16.77 -46.26 6.47
CA SER A 153 -17.29 -45.44 5.36
C SER A 153 -18.76 -45.02 5.51
N LYS A 154 -19.51 -45.71 6.36
CA LYS A 154 -20.90 -45.38 6.71
C LYS A 154 -20.98 -44.27 7.76
N THR A 155 -19.90 -44.06 8.53
CA THR A 155 -19.82 -43.01 9.56
C THR A 155 -19.46 -41.65 8.94
N ASP A 156 -19.78 -40.57 9.65
CA ASP A 156 -19.34 -39.23 9.24
C ASP A 156 -17.92 -38.93 9.75
N LEU A 157 -17.00 -38.76 8.80
CA LEU A 157 -15.60 -38.35 9.01
C LEU A 157 -15.34 -36.94 8.45
N GLY A 158 -16.40 -36.13 8.29
CA GLY A 158 -16.31 -34.79 7.76
C GLY A 158 -15.77 -34.75 6.33
N ILE A 159 -14.71 -33.97 6.09
CA ILE A 159 -14.11 -33.82 4.75
C ILE A 159 -13.45 -35.10 4.22
N LEU A 160 -13.23 -36.09 5.07
CA LEU A 160 -12.60 -37.37 4.70
C LEU A 160 -13.63 -38.40 4.19
N THR A 161 -14.91 -38.24 4.54
CA THR A 161 -16.02 -39.14 4.15
C THR A 161 -16.04 -39.53 2.67
N PRO A 162 -15.96 -38.59 1.69
CA PRO A 162 -15.98 -38.97 0.27
C PRO A 162 -14.75 -39.81 -0.14
N HIS A 163 -13.60 -39.57 0.47
CA HIS A 163 -12.37 -40.30 0.18
C HIS A 163 -12.40 -41.73 0.76
N VAL A 164 -12.94 -41.90 1.96
CA VAL A 164 -13.11 -43.22 2.60
C VAL A 164 -14.16 -44.05 1.88
N ARG A 165 -15.26 -43.43 1.42
CA ARG A 165 -16.27 -44.13 0.59
C ARG A 165 -15.69 -44.64 -0.72
N LEU A 166 -14.78 -43.88 -1.33
CA LEU A 166 -14.09 -44.32 -2.55
C LEU A 166 -13.18 -45.54 -2.28
N ALA A 167 -12.47 -45.57 -1.14
CA ALA A 167 -11.72 -46.75 -0.71
C ALA A 167 -12.64 -47.95 -0.45
N ALA A 168 -13.73 -47.77 0.32
CA ALA A 168 -14.69 -48.83 0.60
C ALA A 168 -15.33 -49.40 -0.66
N THR A 169 -15.61 -48.55 -1.64
CA THR A 169 -16.12 -48.96 -2.97
C THR A 169 -15.07 -49.77 -3.72
N ALA A 170 -13.79 -49.35 -3.71
CA ALA A 170 -12.72 -50.12 -4.33
C ALA A 170 -12.56 -51.51 -3.70
N LEU A 171 -12.66 -51.60 -2.38
CA LEU A 171 -12.62 -52.85 -1.63
C LEU A 171 -13.81 -53.77 -1.96
N SER A 172 -15.03 -53.23 -2.03
CA SER A 172 -16.22 -54.01 -2.37
C SER A 172 -16.19 -54.55 -3.81
N PHE A 173 -15.48 -53.88 -4.72
CA PHE A 173 -15.19 -54.36 -6.07
C PHE A 173 -14.02 -55.35 -6.15
N GLY A 174 -13.50 -55.83 -5.02
CA GLY A 174 -12.48 -56.88 -4.98
C GLY A 174 -11.04 -56.39 -5.15
N LYS A 175 -10.78 -55.07 -5.09
CA LYS A 175 -9.40 -54.57 -5.03
C LYS A 175 -8.76 -54.90 -3.68
N THR A 176 -7.44 -55.01 -3.68
CA THR A 176 -6.67 -55.27 -2.45
C THR A 176 -6.75 -54.10 -1.48
N PHE A 177 -6.57 -54.39 -0.17
CA PHE A 177 -6.50 -53.36 0.87
C PHE A 177 -5.43 -52.32 0.58
N GLU A 178 -4.25 -52.77 0.14
CA GLU A 178 -3.16 -51.92 -0.31
C GLU A 178 -3.58 -50.95 -1.42
N GLU A 179 -4.21 -51.44 -2.48
CA GLU A 179 -4.63 -50.62 -3.61
C GLU A 179 -5.69 -49.58 -3.21
N ALA A 180 -6.68 -49.99 -2.43
CA ALA A 180 -7.76 -49.10 -2.00
C ALA A 180 -7.23 -47.97 -1.08
N MET A 181 -6.37 -48.33 -0.12
CA MET A 181 -5.76 -47.37 0.80
C MET A 181 -4.83 -46.41 0.06
N LYS A 182 -3.96 -46.91 -0.85
CA LYS A 182 -3.10 -46.05 -1.69
C LYS A 182 -3.91 -45.13 -2.62
N ALA A 183 -5.03 -45.62 -3.17
CA ALA A 183 -5.90 -44.78 -4.01
C ALA A 183 -6.53 -43.64 -3.20
N MET A 184 -6.97 -43.90 -1.98
CA MET A 184 -7.51 -42.89 -1.08
C MET A 184 -6.47 -41.82 -0.74
N THR A 185 -5.27 -42.19 -0.34
CA THR A 185 -4.23 -41.22 0.05
C THR A 185 -3.78 -40.33 -1.09
N LYS A 186 -3.70 -40.88 -2.31
CA LYS A 186 -3.37 -40.11 -3.52
C LYS A 186 -4.33 -38.94 -3.74
N THR A 187 -5.59 -39.08 -3.32
CA THR A 187 -6.58 -37.99 -3.41
C THR A 187 -6.46 -36.95 -2.30
N LEU A 188 -5.86 -37.32 -1.15
CA LEU A 188 -5.73 -36.43 0.01
C LEU A 188 -4.58 -35.43 -0.14
N LYS A 189 -3.52 -35.79 -0.90
CA LYS A 189 -2.34 -34.96 -1.21
C LYS A 189 -1.57 -34.48 0.03
N SER A 190 -1.45 -35.32 1.06
CA SER A 190 -0.58 -35.08 2.22
C SER A 190 0.52 -36.15 2.26
N GLU A 191 1.75 -35.71 2.49
CA GLU A 191 2.91 -36.58 2.66
C GLU A 191 2.79 -37.42 3.95
N LEU A 192 2.36 -36.77 5.05
CA LEU A 192 2.18 -37.40 6.35
C LEU A 192 1.11 -38.51 6.28
N ILE A 193 -0.05 -38.23 5.68
CA ILE A 193 -1.09 -39.24 5.44
C ILE A 193 -0.54 -40.41 4.63
N THR A 194 0.14 -40.13 3.51
CA THR A 194 0.68 -41.17 2.62
C THR A 194 1.66 -42.08 3.35
N ARG A 195 2.57 -41.52 4.16
CA ARG A 195 3.54 -42.28 4.96
C ARG A 195 2.86 -43.21 5.96
N TYR A 196 1.90 -42.70 6.74
CA TYR A 196 1.19 -43.52 7.73
C TYR A 196 0.30 -44.58 7.09
N THR A 197 -0.30 -44.31 5.93
CA THR A 197 -1.03 -45.33 5.21
C THR A 197 -0.14 -46.47 4.73
N LEU A 198 1.06 -46.19 4.24
CA LEU A 198 1.99 -47.24 3.84
C LEU A 198 2.37 -48.13 5.03
N LEU A 199 2.62 -47.53 6.20
CA LEU A 199 2.87 -48.27 7.43
C LEU A 199 1.68 -49.16 7.81
N VAL A 200 0.46 -48.62 7.76
CA VAL A 200 -0.78 -49.36 8.06
C VAL A 200 -1.01 -50.51 7.07
N VAL A 201 -0.76 -50.28 5.79
CA VAL A 201 -0.85 -51.31 4.76
C VAL A 201 0.16 -52.43 5.03
N GLN A 202 1.43 -52.11 5.27
CA GLN A 202 2.45 -53.11 5.60
C GLN A 202 2.11 -53.90 6.87
N ALA A 203 1.62 -53.23 7.91
CA ALA A 203 1.16 -53.84 9.16
C ALA A 203 -0.06 -54.76 8.97
N SER A 204 -0.90 -54.50 7.96
CA SER A 204 -2.07 -55.34 7.66
C SER A 204 -1.72 -56.72 7.09
N TYR A 205 -0.53 -56.87 6.51
CA TYR A 205 -0.04 -58.13 5.96
C TYR A 205 0.88 -58.90 6.92
N SER A 206 1.38 -58.28 8.00
CA SER A 206 2.35 -58.92 8.91
C SER A 206 1.73 -59.89 9.94
N GLY A 207 0.41 -59.90 10.09
CA GLY A 207 -0.33 -60.81 10.97
C GLY A 207 -0.12 -60.60 12.47
N GLY A 208 -1.02 -61.16 13.29
CA GLY A 208 -0.92 -61.30 14.75
C GLY A 208 -1.30 -60.09 15.61
N SER A 209 -0.97 -58.86 15.19
CA SER A 209 -1.19 -57.64 16.01
C SER A 209 -1.46 -56.37 15.17
N THR A 210 -2.08 -56.54 14.00
CA THR A 210 -2.35 -55.42 13.08
C THR A 210 -3.11 -54.26 13.74
N SER A 211 -4.08 -54.54 14.61
CA SER A 211 -4.83 -53.51 15.34
C SER A 211 -3.92 -52.63 16.20
N ASP A 212 -2.95 -53.24 16.90
CA ASP A 212 -2.04 -52.54 17.81
C ASP A 212 -1.03 -51.69 17.04
N LEU A 213 -0.57 -52.19 15.88
CA LEU A 213 0.31 -51.43 14.98
C LEU A 213 -0.40 -50.22 14.38
N ILE A 214 -1.67 -50.36 13.99
CA ILE A 214 -2.48 -49.25 13.48
C ILE A 214 -2.76 -48.24 14.61
N LEU A 215 -3.06 -48.72 15.82
CA LEU A 215 -3.26 -47.87 16.98
C LEU A 215 -1.99 -47.05 17.27
N LYS A 216 -0.83 -47.71 17.31
CA LYS A 216 0.46 -47.04 17.52
C LYS A 216 0.77 -46.02 16.43
N ALA A 217 0.45 -46.33 15.18
CA ALA A 217 0.57 -45.39 14.07
C ALA A 217 -0.35 -44.17 14.25
N SER A 218 -1.58 -44.36 14.74
CA SER A 218 -2.51 -43.26 15.01
C SER A 218 -2.04 -42.36 16.17
N GLU A 219 -1.50 -42.95 17.23
CA GLU A 219 -0.91 -42.23 18.38
C GLU A 219 0.32 -41.43 17.97
N ASP A 220 1.19 -42.04 17.17
CA ASP A 220 2.39 -41.39 16.63
C ASP A 220 2.00 -40.22 15.72
N MET A 221 1.05 -40.43 14.79
CA MET A 221 0.51 -39.38 13.94
C MET A 221 -0.09 -38.22 14.76
N ARG A 222 -0.82 -38.54 15.84
CA ARG A 222 -1.38 -37.53 16.76
C ARG A 222 -0.28 -36.76 17.48
N SER A 223 0.78 -37.44 17.92
CA SER A 223 1.93 -36.82 18.56
C SER A 223 2.65 -35.86 17.60
N ILE A 224 2.88 -36.26 16.34
CA ILE A 224 3.48 -35.38 15.32
C ILE A 224 2.63 -34.11 15.11
N ILE A 225 1.32 -34.25 14.92
CA ILE A 225 0.42 -33.09 14.74
C ILE A 225 0.44 -32.19 16.00
N GLY A 226 0.52 -32.78 17.19
CA GLY A 226 0.65 -32.07 18.46
C GLY A 226 1.94 -31.26 18.56
N ILE A 227 3.09 -31.88 18.22
CA ILE A 227 4.41 -31.24 18.21
C ILE A 227 4.44 -30.09 17.19
N GLU A 228 3.90 -30.28 16.00
CA GLU A 228 3.82 -29.20 15.00
C GLU A 228 2.98 -28.02 15.50
N ARG A 229 1.86 -28.29 16.20
CA ARG A 229 1.02 -27.25 16.79
C ARG A 229 1.74 -26.47 17.88
N GLU A 230 2.46 -27.17 18.76
CA GLU A 230 3.24 -26.54 19.84
C GLU A 230 4.39 -25.71 19.27
N LYS A 231 5.07 -26.23 18.24
CA LYS A 231 6.10 -25.51 17.50
C LYS A 231 5.55 -24.25 16.84
N GLU A 232 4.43 -24.34 16.11
CA GLU A 232 3.80 -23.15 15.52
C GLU A 232 3.38 -22.14 16.60
N GLY A 233 2.87 -22.60 17.74
CA GLY A 233 2.48 -21.74 18.86
C GLY A 233 3.67 -21.00 19.50
N SER A 234 4.76 -21.73 19.76
CA SER A 234 5.98 -21.13 20.32
C SER A 234 6.65 -20.18 19.33
N LEU A 235 6.74 -20.54 18.05
CA LEU A 235 7.33 -19.69 17.01
C LEU A 235 6.44 -18.51 16.61
N SER A 236 5.13 -18.58 16.88
CA SER A 236 4.23 -17.45 16.72
C SER A 236 4.64 -16.24 17.57
N GLN A 237 5.39 -16.42 18.66
CA GLN A 237 5.92 -15.32 19.46
C GLN A 237 6.91 -14.45 18.67
N TYR A 238 7.73 -15.06 17.80
CA TYR A 238 8.64 -14.30 16.93
C TYR A 238 7.89 -13.42 15.94
N THR A 239 6.70 -13.83 15.50
CA THR A 239 5.84 -13.00 14.67
C THR A 239 5.58 -11.67 15.37
N PHE A 240 5.15 -11.67 16.63
CA PHE A 240 4.90 -10.44 17.38
C PHE A 240 6.14 -9.52 17.45
N ILE A 241 7.32 -10.10 17.71
CA ILE A 241 8.58 -9.34 17.79
C ILE A 241 8.87 -8.61 16.47
N PHE A 242 8.69 -9.27 15.32
CA PHE A 242 8.92 -8.63 14.02
C PHE A 242 7.91 -7.53 13.71
N TYR A 243 6.63 -7.71 14.04
CA TYR A 243 5.62 -6.66 13.87
C TYR A 243 5.95 -5.43 14.74
N PHE A 244 6.42 -5.66 15.97
CA PHE A 244 6.89 -4.60 16.85
C PHE A 244 8.12 -3.88 16.28
N ALA A 245 9.10 -4.63 15.75
CA ALA A 245 10.29 -4.07 15.10
C ALA A 245 9.92 -3.19 13.89
N GLN A 246 8.95 -3.59 13.07
CA GLN A 246 8.45 -2.76 11.97
C GLN A 246 7.83 -1.45 12.49
N GLY A 247 7.11 -1.50 13.62
CA GLY A 247 6.59 -0.31 14.29
C GLY A 247 7.69 0.64 14.77
N ILE A 248 8.81 0.11 15.28
CA ILE A 248 9.98 0.92 15.65
C ILE A 248 10.58 1.60 14.42
N VAL A 249 10.76 0.87 13.31
CA VAL A 249 11.28 1.45 12.06
C VAL A 249 10.38 2.58 11.57
N PHE A 250 9.06 2.39 11.62
CA PHE A 250 8.10 3.44 11.28
C PHE A 250 8.22 4.66 12.22
N PHE A 251 8.31 4.44 13.54
CA PHE A 251 8.48 5.52 14.52
C PHE A 251 9.79 6.30 14.32
N ILE A 252 10.88 5.61 14.00
CA ILE A 252 12.17 6.24 13.68
C ILE A 252 12.02 7.08 12.42
N ALA A 253 11.43 6.55 11.34
CA ALA A 253 11.23 7.29 10.10
C ALA A 253 10.38 8.55 10.28
N LEU A 254 9.33 8.46 11.09
CA LEU A 254 8.49 9.60 11.47
C LEU A 254 9.30 10.66 12.20
N THR A 255 9.99 10.27 13.29
CA THR A 255 10.81 11.19 14.09
C THR A 255 11.89 11.86 13.25
N LEU A 256 12.50 11.11 12.33
CA LEU A 256 13.54 11.61 11.44
C LEU A 256 12.97 12.66 10.48
N THR A 257 11.79 12.42 9.92
CA THR A 257 11.12 13.34 8.99
C THR A 257 10.59 14.59 9.69
N THR A 258 9.94 14.45 10.85
CA THR A 258 9.26 15.59 11.52
C THR A 258 10.18 16.43 12.40
N SER A 259 11.20 15.82 12.99
CA SER A 259 12.00 16.48 14.03
C SER A 259 13.45 16.65 13.62
N LEU A 260 14.09 15.60 13.06
CA LEU A 260 15.51 15.66 12.71
C LEU A 260 15.77 16.50 11.46
N LEU A 261 14.99 16.30 10.39
CA LEU A 261 15.22 16.99 9.13
C LEU A 261 15.02 18.52 9.25
N PRO A 262 13.93 19.04 9.84
CA PRO A 262 13.77 20.48 10.05
C PRO A 262 14.82 21.05 11.01
N PHE A 263 15.20 20.31 12.05
CA PHE A 263 16.26 20.72 12.98
C PHE A 263 17.61 20.91 12.28
N LEU A 264 17.97 20.01 11.35
CA LEU A 264 19.19 20.15 10.55
C LEU A 264 19.10 21.35 9.57
N GLN A 265 17.92 21.60 9.00
CA GLN A 265 17.70 22.76 8.12
C GLN A 265 17.81 24.09 8.90
N ASP A 266 17.21 24.17 10.09
CA ASP A 266 17.18 25.36 10.95
C ASP A 266 18.56 25.72 11.54
N LEU A 267 19.40 24.71 11.78
CA LEU A 267 20.81 24.91 12.15
C LEU A 267 21.68 25.48 11.00
N GLY A 268 21.08 25.80 9.84
CA GLY A 268 21.81 26.33 8.70
C GLY A 268 22.76 25.30 8.06
N ALA A 269 22.45 24.00 8.15
CA ALA A 269 23.27 22.96 7.52
C ALA A 269 23.39 23.13 5.99
N THR A 270 22.45 23.85 5.36
CA THR A 270 22.53 24.30 3.96
C THR A 270 23.71 25.26 3.71
N SER A 271 24.19 25.98 4.73
CA SER A 271 25.40 26.81 4.67
C SER A 271 26.68 26.04 5.04
N PHE A 272 26.59 24.97 5.83
CA PHE A 272 27.75 24.17 6.27
C PHE A 272 28.22 23.15 5.23
N LEU A 273 27.34 22.68 4.35
CA LEU A 273 27.65 21.65 3.35
C LEU A 273 28.10 22.18 1.97
N GLY A 274 28.25 23.50 1.82
CA GLY A 274 28.78 24.13 0.61
C GLY A 274 27.70 24.51 -0.40
N LYS A 275 27.92 25.67 -1.02
CA LYS A 275 27.07 26.32 -2.02
C LYS A 275 27.10 25.52 -3.33
N GLY A 276 26.24 24.51 -3.44
CA GLY A 276 26.10 23.66 -4.63
C GLY A 276 25.37 22.35 -4.36
N ASN A 277 24.41 22.36 -3.43
CA ASN A 277 23.94 21.15 -2.78
C ASN A 277 22.89 20.42 -3.64
N GLN A 278 23.31 19.37 -4.35
CA GLN A 278 22.42 18.38 -4.98
C GLN A 278 21.54 17.61 -3.96
N LEU A 279 21.72 17.85 -2.67
CA LEU A 279 20.93 17.32 -1.56
C LEU A 279 19.60 18.08 -1.34
N GLU A 280 19.43 19.27 -1.92
CA GLU A 280 18.18 20.03 -1.86
C GLU A 280 17.07 19.37 -2.72
N ASP A 281 17.47 18.49 -3.64
CA ASP A 281 16.59 17.75 -4.57
C ASP A 281 16.35 16.29 -4.15
N LEU A 282 16.91 15.86 -3.00
CA LEU A 282 16.66 14.51 -2.47
C LEU A 282 15.46 14.51 -1.54
N ASP A 283 14.34 14.00 -2.04
CA ASP A 283 13.13 13.79 -1.25
C ASP A 283 13.31 12.60 -0.29
N PHE A 284 13.81 12.90 0.92
CA PHE A 284 14.01 11.91 1.98
C PHE A 284 12.71 11.17 2.33
N THR A 285 11.55 11.79 2.15
CA THR A 285 10.23 11.20 2.40
C THR A 285 10.01 9.97 1.52
N VAL A 286 10.34 10.09 0.23
CA VAL A 286 10.26 9.00 -0.75
C VAL A 286 11.27 7.90 -0.40
N GLY A 287 12.47 8.26 0.04
CA GLY A 287 13.48 7.29 0.50
C GLY A 287 13.02 6.46 1.70
N PHE A 288 12.44 7.10 2.72
CA PHE A 288 11.90 6.40 3.89
C PHE A 288 10.68 5.54 3.54
N PHE A 289 9.82 6.01 2.64
CA PHE A 289 8.71 5.21 2.12
C PHE A 289 9.20 3.89 1.50
N HIS A 290 10.19 3.96 0.61
CA HIS A 290 10.79 2.75 0.01
C HIS A 290 11.42 1.83 1.05
N LEU A 291 12.15 2.40 2.03
CA LEU A 291 12.76 1.63 3.11
C LEU A 291 11.70 0.86 3.94
N ILE A 292 10.60 1.51 4.30
CA ILE A 292 9.51 0.90 5.08
C ILE A 292 8.85 -0.22 4.26
N MET A 293 8.59 0.01 2.97
CA MET A 293 7.95 -0.98 2.09
C MET A 293 8.83 -2.22 1.87
N VAL A 294 10.12 -2.01 1.59
CA VAL A 294 11.07 -3.11 1.37
C VAL A 294 11.24 -3.93 2.65
N ASN A 295 11.37 -3.27 3.82
CA ASN A 295 11.42 -3.97 5.11
C ASN A 295 10.13 -4.74 5.40
N ALA A 296 8.96 -4.17 5.09
CA ALA A 296 7.68 -4.84 5.29
C ALA A 296 7.54 -6.10 4.43
N PHE A 297 7.98 -6.05 3.16
CA PHE A 297 7.96 -7.20 2.25
C PHE A 297 8.89 -8.32 2.72
N PHE A 298 10.17 -8.03 2.95
CA PHE A 298 11.13 -9.06 3.37
C PHE A 298 10.90 -9.52 4.81
N GLY A 299 10.50 -8.61 5.70
CA GLY A 299 10.13 -8.93 7.08
C GLY A 299 8.99 -9.94 7.13
N GLY A 300 7.97 -9.79 6.28
CA GLY A 300 6.88 -10.76 6.17
C GLY A 300 7.33 -12.15 5.71
N LEU A 301 8.23 -12.23 4.73
CA LEU A 301 8.80 -13.50 4.26
C LEU A 301 9.64 -14.19 5.34
N ILE A 302 10.45 -13.42 6.09
CA ILE A 302 11.26 -13.92 7.21
C ILE A 302 10.36 -14.47 8.30
N ILE A 303 9.30 -13.75 8.67
CA ILE A 303 8.31 -14.22 9.65
C ILE A 303 7.73 -15.57 9.22
N GLY A 304 7.35 -15.73 7.96
CA GLY A 304 6.82 -17.02 7.47
C GLY A 304 7.83 -18.16 7.54
N LYS A 305 9.10 -17.89 7.19
CA LYS A 305 10.15 -18.90 7.24
C LYS A 305 10.45 -19.35 8.68
N ILE A 306 10.41 -18.42 9.63
CA ILE A 306 10.65 -18.71 11.06
C ILE A 306 9.43 -19.36 11.70
N SER A 307 8.23 -18.79 11.55
CA SER A 307 7.02 -19.25 12.24
C SER A 307 6.43 -20.53 11.65
N GLU A 308 6.39 -20.63 10.31
CA GLU A 308 5.66 -21.67 9.59
C GLU A 308 6.58 -22.61 8.80
N GLY A 309 7.90 -22.42 8.87
CA GLY A 309 8.92 -23.29 8.26
C GLY A 309 9.23 -23.01 6.79
N GLU A 310 8.32 -22.35 6.05
CA GLU A 310 8.50 -22.02 4.64
C GLU A 310 8.15 -20.55 4.35
N ALA A 311 8.97 -19.90 3.50
CA ALA A 311 8.80 -18.48 3.17
C ALA A 311 7.47 -18.17 2.46
N ARG A 312 6.92 -19.14 1.72
CA ARG A 312 5.64 -19.02 1.01
C ARG A 312 4.46 -18.68 1.93
N TYR A 313 4.48 -19.15 3.18
CA TYR A 313 3.45 -18.82 4.15
C TYR A 313 3.62 -17.40 4.74
N GLY A 314 4.79 -16.79 4.57
CA GLY A 314 5.11 -15.43 4.99
C GLY A 314 4.47 -14.35 4.11
N LEU A 315 3.96 -14.71 2.94
CA LEU A 315 3.30 -13.75 2.04
C LEU A 315 2.08 -13.08 2.68
N LYS A 316 1.36 -13.77 3.58
CA LYS A 316 0.26 -13.17 4.35
C LYS A 316 0.77 -12.06 5.29
N HIS A 317 1.91 -12.29 5.94
CA HIS A 317 2.53 -11.32 6.83
C HIS A 317 3.10 -10.16 6.04
N SER A 318 3.67 -10.44 4.87
CA SER A 318 4.20 -9.44 3.93
C SER A 318 3.08 -8.51 3.44
N ALA A 319 1.94 -9.07 3.02
CA ALA A 319 0.79 -8.29 2.61
C ALA A 319 0.23 -7.42 3.75
N ILE A 320 0.11 -7.98 4.96
CA ILE A 320 -0.39 -7.23 6.12
C ILE A 320 0.57 -6.10 6.50
N LEU A 321 1.88 -6.37 6.58
CA LEU A 321 2.89 -5.36 6.92
C LEU A 321 3.02 -4.29 5.84
N MET A 322 2.95 -4.66 4.56
CA MET A 322 2.97 -3.69 3.46
C MET A 322 1.72 -2.82 3.46
N ALA A 323 0.53 -3.40 3.64
CA ALA A 323 -0.71 -2.63 3.71
C ALA A 323 -0.74 -1.70 4.93
N ALA A 324 -0.34 -2.20 6.11
CA ALA A 324 -0.26 -1.39 7.32
C ALA A 324 0.80 -0.28 7.19
N GLY A 325 1.98 -0.60 6.64
CA GLY A 325 3.03 0.38 6.39
C GLY A 325 2.60 1.44 5.38
N TYR A 326 1.91 1.05 4.30
CA TYR A 326 1.39 1.97 3.29
C TYR A 326 0.33 2.91 3.87
N LEU A 327 -0.62 2.36 4.64
CA LEU A 327 -1.63 3.17 5.36
C LEU A 327 -0.99 4.09 6.41
N ALA A 328 0.05 3.64 7.10
CA ALA A 328 0.74 4.46 8.08
C ALA A 328 1.54 5.59 7.39
N CYS A 329 2.14 5.32 6.22
CA CYS A 329 2.83 6.34 5.43
C CYS A 329 1.86 7.38 4.86
N ILE A 330 0.70 6.97 4.33
CA ILE A 330 -0.28 7.92 3.76
C ILE A 330 -0.99 8.76 4.83
N MET A 331 -1.16 8.22 6.05
CA MET A 331 -1.82 8.93 7.15
C MET A 331 -0.88 9.86 7.93
N LEU A 332 0.42 9.55 7.98
CA LEU A 332 1.34 10.16 8.94
C LEU A 332 2.62 10.71 8.32
N LEU A 333 3.17 10.05 7.29
CA LEU A 333 4.41 10.50 6.65
C LEU A 333 4.14 11.52 5.53
N ILE A 334 3.05 11.33 4.81
CA ILE A 334 2.46 12.31 3.90
C ILE A 334 1.32 12.96 4.68
N PRO A 335 1.35 14.26 5.01
CA PRO A 335 0.23 14.89 5.69
C PRO A 335 -0.98 14.98 4.75
N ALA A 336 -1.76 13.91 4.66
CA ALA A 336 -3.14 13.97 4.20
C ALA A 336 -3.98 14.54 5.35
N GLY A 337 -4.02 15.87 5.53
CA GLY A 337 -4.97 16.45 6.48
C GLY A 337 -4.63 17.76 7.19
N GLN A 338 -3.85 18.67 6.61
CA GLN A 338 -4.07 20.11 6.83
C GLN A 338 -4.05 20.79 5.46
N GLY A 339 -5.21 21.29 5.03
CA GLY A 339 -5.42 21.96 3.75
C GLY A 339 -5.98 21.04 2.64
N PRO A 340 -6.98 21.50 1.84
CA PRO A 340 -7.28 20.87 0.55
C PRO A 340 -6.02 20.83 -0.34
N PRO A 341 -5.95 19.94 -1.34
CA PRO A 341 -4.75 19.71 -2.14
C PRO A 341 -4.11 21.02 -2.64
N PRO A 342 -2.77 21.16 -2.60
CA PRO A 342 -2.10 22.31 -3.17
C PRO A 342 -2.35 22.31 -4.68
N GLY A 343 -3.21 23.23 -5.12
CA GLY A 343 -3.64 23.32 -6.51
C GLY A 343 -4.97 24.03 -6.72
N ASP A 344 -5.80 24.16 -5.67
CA ASP A 344 -7.15 24.74 -5.79
C ASP A 344 -7.35 25.94 -4.85
N ILE A 345 -6.32 26.77 -4.63
CA ILE A 345 -6.46 28.01 -3.87
C ILE A 345 -6.11 29.20 -4.77
N GLU A 346 -7.09 30.06 -5.00
CA GLU A 346 -6.92 31.35 -5.63
C GLU A 346 -6.82 32.42 -4.53
N LEU A 347 -5.74 33.20 -4.58
CA LEU A 347 -5.52 34.34 -3.69
C LEU A 347 -5.84 35.62 -4.44
N LYS A 348 -6.86 36.34 -3.96
CA LYS A 348 -7.27 37.62 -4.55
C LYS A 348 -7.12 38.76 -3.56
N ILE A 349 -6.52 39.85 -4.00
CA ILE A 349 -6.51 41.09 -3.22
C ILE A 349 -7.84 41.81 -3.47
N ILE A 350 -8.65 41.95 -2.43
CA ILE A 350 -9.94 42.66 -2.50
C ILE A 350 -9.73 44.16 -2.32
N SER A 351 -8.84 44.54 -1.40
CA SER A 351 -8.67 45.94 -0.99
C SER A 351 -7.26 46.24 -0.49
N GLY A 352 -6.86 47.51 -0.56
CA GLY A 352 -5.61 48.03 -0.01
C GLY A 352 -4.37 47.86 -0.90
N GLY A 353 -4.52 47.37 -2.14
CA GLY A 353 -3.43 47.36 -3.13
C GLY A 353 -3.22 48.72 -3.80
N GLY A 354 -1.97 49.11 -4.04
CA GLY A 354 -1.59 50.33 -4.75
C GLY A 354 -1.59 51.61 -3.89
N GLN A 355 -1.61 51.48 -2.56
CA GLN A 355 -1.69 52.63 -1.65
C GLN A 355 -0.40 53.45 -1.61
N GLN A 356 -0.55 54.74 -1.36
CA GLN A 356 0.56 55.66 -1.08
C GLN A 356 0.60 55.97 0.41
N GLY A 357 1.79 55.93 0.99
CA GLY A 357 2.00 56.23 2.40
C GLY A 357 3.30 56.98 2.63
N PHE A 358 3.44 57.48 3.85
CA PHE A 358 4.69 58.09 4.30
C PHE A 358 5.64 57.01 4.85
N PRO A 359 6.95 57.13 4.63
CA PRO A 359 7.94 56.23 5.23
C PRO A 359 7.75 56.11 6.75
N GLY A 360 7.82 54.89 7.28
CA GLY A 360 7.71 54.60 8.72
C GLY A 360 6.31 54.69 9.33
N LEU A 361 5.27 55.01 8.55
CA LEU A 361 3.88 55.07 9.03
C LEU A 361 3.03 53.88 8.53
N PRO A 362 2.01 53.45 9.30
CA PRO A 362 1.03 52.47 8.82
C PRO A 362 0.23 53.05 7.66
N LEU A 363 -0.13 52.21 6.70
CA LEU A 363 -1.08 52.58 5.66
C LEU A 363 -2.47 52.87 6.24
N GLN A 364 -3.21 53.76 5.57
CA GLN A 364 -4.54 54.19 6.02
C GLN A 364 -5.58 53.08 5.88
N GLU A 365 -5.50 52.28 4.81
CA GLU A 365 -6.39 51.15 4.60
C GLU A 365 -5.65 49.81 4.83
N PRO A 366 -6.23 48.87 5.60
CA PRO A 366 -5.68 47.52 5.71
C PRO A 366 -5.79 46.79 4.36
N VAL A 367 -4.84 45.90 4.08
CA VAL A 367 -4.92 45.02 2.91
C VAL A 367 -5.78 43.83 3.25
N VAL A 368 -6.80 43.58 2.41
CA VAL A 368 -7.72 42.46 2.57
C VAL A 368 -7.49 41.47 1.45
N ILE A 369 -7.20 40.22 1.82
CA ILE A 369 -6.95 39.12 0.90
C ILE A 369 -8.03 38.07 1.09
N GLU A 370 -8.62 37.64 -0.02
CA GLU A 370 -9.57 36.54 -0.10
C GLU A 370 -8.85 35.26 -0.51
N VAL A 371 -9.18 34.18 0.16
CA VAL A 371 -8.72 32.83 -0.14
C VAL A 371 -9.92 32.03 -0.61
N THR A 372 -9.99 31.79 -1.92
CA THR A 372 -11.09 31.06 -2.56
C THR A 372 -10.63 29.75 -3.17
N ASP A 373 -11.53 28.78 -3.24
CA ASP A 373 -11.39 27.59 -4.08
C ASP A 373 -11.68 27.94 -5.56
N LYS A 374 -11.34 27.08 -6.51
CA LYS A 374 -11.64 27.23 -7.96
C LYS A 374 -13.12 27.39 -8.28
N GLU A 375 -13.99 26.94 -7.38
CA GLU A 375 -15.44 27.10 -7.47
C GLU A 375 -15.92 28.47 -6.92
N GLY A 376 -15.00 29.37 -6.53
CA GLY A 376 -15.29 30.68 -5.95
C GLY A 376 -15.78 30.61 -4.50
N LYS A 377 -15.61 29.47 -3.83
CA LYS A 377 -16.07 29.25 -2.45
C LYS A 377 -15.00 29.70 -1.45
N PRO A 378 -15.34 30.49 -0.42
CA PRO A 378 -14.36 30.93 0.58
C PRO A 378 -13.87 29.75 1.43
N ILE A 379 -12.56 29.66 1.65
CA ILE A 379 -11.92 28.64 2.50
C ILE A 379 -11.75 29.20 3.91
N GLU A 380 -12.42 28.60 4.90
CA GLU A 380 -12.28 28.96 6.31
C GLU A 380 -11.04 28.32 6.94
N LYS A 381 -10.35 29.03 7.84
CA LYS A 381 -9.16 28.56 8.59
C LYS A 381 -7.93 28.24 7.74
N ALA A 382 -7.82 28.80 6.54
CA ALA A 382 -6.58 28.74 5.75
C ALA A 382 -5.50 29.61 6.43
N ASP A 383 -4.29 29.07 6.59
CA ASP A 383 -3.15 29.79 7.15
C ASP A 383 -2.49 30.66 6.05
N VAL A 384 -2.45 31.97 6.25
CA VAL A 384 -1.83 32.95 5.34
C VAL A 384 -0.65 33.62 6.03
N ARG A 385 0.52 33.60 5.39
CA ARG A 385 1.74 34.26 5.86
C ARG A 385 2.01 35.52 5.06
N PHE A 386 2.46 36.57 5.73
CA PHE A 386 2.73 37.87 5.11
C PHE A 386 4.21 38.23 5.22
N ALA A 387 4.79 38.70 4.12
CA ALA A 387 6.14 39.24 4.08
C ALA A 387 6.15 40.56 3.29
N LEU A 388 6.94 41.54 3.74
CA LEU A 388 7.09 42.84 3.10
C LEU A 388 8.56 43.07 2.73
N SER A 389 8.82 43.53 1.51
CA SER A 389 10.16 43.80 0.95
C SER A 389 10.17 45.16 0.24
N PRO A 390 11.27 45.96 0.26
CA PRO A 390 12.61 45.67 0.80
C PRO A 390 12.79 45.94 2.30
N GLY A 391 11.78 46.44 3.00
CA GLY A 391 11.78 46.69 4.45
C GLY A 391 10.37 46.98 4.99
N GLY A 392 10.25 47.32 6.28
CA GLY A 392 8.97 47.60 6.94
C GLY A 392 8.46 46.44 7.80
N SER A 393 7.21 46.53 8.28
CA SER A 393 6.62 45.49 9.14
C SER A 393 5.14 45.27 8.82
N VAL A 394 4.68 44.03 8.99
CA VAL A 394 3.28 43.62 8.84
C VAL A 394 2.73 43.15 10.17
N ARG A 395 1.48 43.50 10.47
CA ARG A 395 0.77 43.03 11.66
C ARG A 395 -0.66 42.63 11.30
N PRO A 396 -1.05 41.37 11.50
CA PRO A 396 -0.21 40.22 11.93
C PRO A 396 0.78 39.74 10.83
N ASP A 397 1.81 38.98 11.21
CA ASP A 397 2.77 38.32 10.31
C ASP A 397 2.24 37.00 9.73
N SER A 398 1.26 36.39 10.42
CA SER A 398 0.44 35.29 9.93
C SER A 398 -0.97 35.37 10.49
N ALA A 399 -1.97 34.99 9.71
CA ALA A 399 -3.36 34.95 10.15
C ALA A 399 -4.18 33.87 9.44
N ARG A 400 -5.29 33.49 10.07
CA ARG A 400 -6.24 32.51 9.57
C ARG A 400 -7.46 33.18 8.96
N THR A 401 -7.95 32.65 7.85
CA THR A 401 -9.17 33.14 7.19
C THR A 401 -10.42 32.91 8.05
N GLY A 402 -11.33 33.90 8.04
CA GLY A 402 -12.65 33.83 8.67
C GLY A 402 -13.65 32.96 7.89
N SER A 403 -14.92 32.92 8.34
CA SER A 403 -16.01 32.19 7.66
C SER A 403 -16.36 32.74 6.28
N ASP A 404 -15.86 33.93 5.97
CA ASP A 404 -15.93 34.64 4.69
C ASP A 404 -14.67 34.44 3.83
N GLY A 405 -13.69 33.65 4.28
CA GLY A 405 -12.46 33.36 3.53
C GLY A 405 -11.48 34.53 3.46
N ARG A 406 -11.66 35.57 4.29
CA ARG A 406 -10.88 36.81 4.23
C ARG A 406 -9.88 36.91 5.38
N VAL A 407 -8.76 37.56 5.09
CA VAL A 407 -7.74 37.96 6.06
C VAL A 407 -7.37 39.42 5.86
N GLU A 408 -7.26 40.15 6.96
CA GLU A 408 -6.81 41.54 6.98
C GLU A 408 -5.38 41.64 7.52
N VAL A 409 -4.55 42.43 6.86
CA VAL A 409 -3.18 42.73 7.30
C VAL A 409 -2.92 44.23 7.25
N ARG A 410 -2.33 44.77 8.31
CA ARG A 410 -1.83 46.15 8.35
C ARG A 410 -0.35 46.15 8.05
N MET A 411 0.04 46.92 7.03
CA MET A 411 1.46 47.14 6.72
C MET A 411 1.92 48.51 7.20
N VAL A 412 3.16 48.56 7.69
CA VAL A 412 3.92 49.76 8.03
C VAL A 412 5.10 49.82 7.08
N LEU A 413 5.17 50.88 6.28
CA LEU A 413 6.22 51.05 5.28
C LEU A 413 7.57 51.26 5.97
N GLY A 414 8.65 50.85 5.30
CA GLY A 414 10.01 51.09 5.77
C GLY A 414 10.39 52.58 5.73
N PRO A 415 11.58 52.94 6.22
CA PRO A 415 12.07 54.33 6.27
C PRO A 415 12.58 54.87 4.93
N GLU A 416 12.60 54.05 3.87
CA GLU A 416 13.12 54.43 2.55
C GLU A 416 11.98 54.75 1.59
N ASP A 417 12.18 55.73 0.71
CA ASP A 417 11.24 56.01 -0.38
C ASP A 417 11.34 54.91 -1.45
N GLY A 418 10.20 54.45 -1.97
CA GLY A 418 10.18 53.41 -2.99
C GLY A 418 8.93 52.56 -3.01
N VAL A 419 8.93 51.55 -3.89
CA VAL A 419 7.84 50.58 -4.01
C VAL A 419 8.09 49.42 -3.05
N TYR A 420 7.16 49.22 -2.13
CA TYR A 420 7.11 48.10 -1.22
C TYR A 420 6.17 47.03 -1.77
N THR A 421 6.63 45.77 -1.77
CA THR A 421 5.83 44.63 -2.24
C THR A 421 5.49 43.73 -1.07
N LEU A 422 4.20 43.66 -0.74
CA LEU A 422 3.63 42.70 0.20
C LEU A 422 3.40 41.37 -0.54
N THR A 423 4.00 40.30 -0.04
CA THR A 423 3.78 38.93 -0.52
C THR A 423 2.97 38.18 0.51
N ALA A 424 1.77 37.76 0.13
CA ALA A 424 0.93 36.88 0.93
C ALA A 424 1.03 35.46 0.36
N THR A 425 1.36 34.50 1.21
CA THR A 425 1.56 33.09 0.81
C THR A 425 0.63 32.18 1.60
N SER A 426 -0.09 31.31 0.91
CA SER A 426 -0.94 30.27 1.51
C SER A 426 -0.83 29.00 0.66
N GLU A 427 -0.55 27.86 1.31
CA GLU A 427 -0.43 26.52 0.66
C GLU A 427 0.38 26.50 -0.66
N GLY A 428 1.45 27.31 -0.74
CA GLY A 428 2.34 27.38 -1.91
C GLY A 428 1.93 28.36 -3.02
N VAL A 429 0.76 29.00 -2.92
CA VAL A 429 0.32 30.07 -3.83
C VAL A 429 0.67 31.43 -3.21
N SER A 430 1.17 32.36 -4.02
CA SER A 430 1.56 33.71 -3.58
C SER A 430 0.88 34.81 -4.39
N VAL A 431 0.37 35.83 -3.70
CA VAL A 431 -0.14 37.05 -4.34
C VAL A 431 0.66 38.26 -3.85
N HIS A 432 0.86 39.23 -4.75
CA HIS A 432 1.64 40.43 -4.48
C HIS A 432 0.77 41.69 -4.49
N ALA A 433 0.81 42.45 -3.41
CA ALA A 433 0.24 43.80 -3.34
C ALA A 433 1.38 44.83 -3.32
N GLN A 434 1.26 45.89 -4.11
CA GLN A 434 2.24 46.98 -4.12
C GLN A 434 1.75 48.15 -3.27
N ALA A 435 2.67 48.85 -2.60
CA ALA A 435 2.44 50.13 -1.96
C ALA A 435 3.64 51.04 -2.22
N MET A 436 3.42 52.36 -2.29
CA MET A 436 4.47 53.32 -2.57
C MET A 436 4.70 54.23 -1.36
N ALA A 437 5.93 54.25 -0.86
CA ALA A 437 6.37 55.24 0.11
C ALA A 437 6.83 56.50 -0.62
N LYS A 438 6.24 57.65 -0.28
CA LYS A 438 6.64 58.95 -0.83
C LYS A 438 6.81 59.96 0.31
N GLY A 439 8.04 60.40 0.54
CA GLY A 439 8.32 61.54 1.41
C GLY A 439 7.73 62.84 0.87
N GLU A 440 7.28 63.72 1.76
CA GLU A 440 7.10 65.14 1.42
C GLU A 440 8.48 65.70 1.06
N GLY A 441 8.61 66.16 -0.19
CA GLY A 441 9.78 66.92 -0.64
C GLY A 441 9.78 68.34 -0.07
#